data_AF-A0A7Z9K5I7-F1
#
_entry.id   AF-A0A7Z9K5I7-F1
#
_cell.length_a   1.000
_cell.length_b   1.000
_cell.length_c   1.000
_cell.angle_alpha   90.00
_cell.angle_beta   90.00
_cell.angle_gamma   90.00
#
_symmetry.space_group_name_H-M   'P 1'
#
loop_
_entity.id
_entity.type
_entity.pdbx_description
1 polymer ?
#
loop_
_entity_poly.entity_id
_entity_poly.type
_entity_poly.pdbx_seq_one_letter_code
_entity_poly.pdbx_strand_id
1 'polypeptide(L)'
;RVRNYIPCEVVDEAPWQEVVIEEDSLDLTKLPIPFHFEVDVAPYITAGQISARDPETGIDTTGFHRLMLKDKNRLGVSLHSRR
;
A
#
# COMPACT_ATOMS: atom_id res chain seq x y z
N ARG A 1 -8.67 -21.35 -3.02
CA ARG A 1 -9.98 -20.67 -2.89
C ARG A 1 -10.40 -20.76 -1.44
N VAL A 2 -10.72 -19.63 -0.78
CA VAL A 2 -11.19 -19.63 0.61
C VAL A 2 -12.47 -20.47 0.68
N ARG A 3 -12.54 -21.41 1.64
CA ARG A 3 -13.67 -22.34 1.78
C ARG A 3 -14.76 -21.81 2.71
N ASN A 4 -14.38 -20.98 3.68
CA ASN A 4 -15.28 -20.35 4.64
C ASN A 4 -14.90 -18.87 4.73
N TYR A 5 -15.61 -18.03 3.97
CA TYR A 5 -15.38 -16.58 3.97
C TYR A 5 -16.17 -15.96 5.13
N ILE A 6 -15.49 -15.14 5.92
CA ILE A 6 -16.11 -14.35 6.98
C ILE A 6 -16.06 -12.89 6.51
N PRO A 7 -17.21 -12.20 6.42
CA PRO A 7 -17.22 -10.79 6.03
C PRO A 7 -16.48 -9.95 7.07
N CYS A 8 -15.81 -8.90 6.61
CA CYS A 8 -15.21 -7.92 7.51
C CYS A 8 -16.30 -7.17 8.27
N GLU A 9 -16.07 -6.91 9.55
CA GLU A 9 -16.85 -5.95 10.31
C GLU A 9 -16.49 -4.53 9.86
N VAL A 10 -17.50 -3.70 9.65
CA VAL A 10 -17.32 -2.28 9.35
C VAL A 10 -17.39 -1.52 10.67
N VAL A 11 -16.34 -0.75 10.95
CA VAL A 11 -16.21 0.06 12.16
C VAL A 11 -16.05 1.53 11.80
N ASP A 12 -16.55 2.41 12.66
CA ASP A 12 -16.45 3.87 12.46
C ASP A 12 -15.05 4.40 12.76
N GLU A 13 -14.33 3.78 13.70
CA GLU A 13 -12.98 4.16 14.12
C GLU A 13 -12.03 2.97 14.03
N ALA A 14 -10.87 3.18 13.41
CA ALA A 14 -9.87 2.14 13.28
C ALA A 14 -8.55 2.52 14.00
N PRO A 15 -7.88 1.58 14.69
CA PRO A 15 -6.67 1.89 15.47
C PRO A 15 -5.54 2.54 14.67
N TRP A 16 -5.46 2.29 13.36
CA TRP A 16 -4.44 2.90 12.49
C TRP A 16 -4.65 4.40 12.22
N GLN A 17 -5.80 4.96 12.61
CA GLN A 17 -6.13 6.39 12.47
C GLN A 17 -5.53 7.27 13.60
N GLU A 18 -4.84 6.70 14.60
CA GLU A 18 -4.23 7.47 15.70
C GLU A 18 -3.20 8.50 15.21
N VAL A 19 -2.47 8.19 14.13
CA VAL A 19 -1.46 9.07 13.54
C VAL A 19 -1.75 9.27 12.06
N VAL A 20 -2.14 10.50 11.70
CA VAL A 20 -2.43 10.90 10.33
C VAL A 20 -1.47 12.01 9.90
N ILE A 21 -0.77 11.82 8.78
CA ILE A 21 0.18 12.79 8.20
C ILE A 21 -0.28 13.08 6.78
N GLU A 22 -0.65 14.33 6.52
CA GLU A 22 -1.26 14.75 5.25
C GLU A 22 -0.58 15.99 4.67
N GLU A 23 -0.89 16.25 3.41
CA GLU A 23 -0.51 17.47 2.67
C GLU A 23 0.98 17.79 2.78
N ASP A 24 1.32 19.00 3.23
CA ASP A 24 2.70 19.50 3.31
C ASP A 24 3.56 18.76 4.33
N SER A 25 2.93 18.12 5.32
CA SER A 25 3.63 17.33 6.34
C SER A 25 4.04 15.95 5.84
N LEU A 26 3.49 15.49 4.71
CA LEU A 26 3.76 14.17 4.14
C LEU A 26 5.22 14.07 3.66
N ASP A 27 5.95 13.19 4.34
CA ASP A 27 7.33 12.85 4.01
C ASP A 27 7.62 11.37 4.31
N LEU A 28 7.51 10.56 3.28
CA LEU A 28 7.79 9.13 3.28
C LEU A 28 9.25 8.81 3.60
N THR A 29 10.19 9.75 3.43
CA THR A 29 11.60 9.52 3.75
C THR A 29 11.87 9.42 5.26
N LYS A 30 10.91 9.87 6.09
CA LYS A 30 10.95 9.73 7.54
C LYS A 30 10.61 8.32 8.02
N LEU A 31 9.98 7.50 7.17
CA LEU A 31 9.69 6.10 7.49
C LEU A 31 10.96 5.26 7.34
N PRO A 32 11.17 4.23 8.19
CA PRO A 32 12.34 3.36 8.11
C PRO A 32 12.21 2.33 6.97
N ILE A 33 12.12 2.80 5.72
CA ILE A 33 12.00 1.94 4.54
C ILE A 33 13.38 1.37 4.21
N PRO A 34 13.58 0.04 4.24
CA PRO A 34 14.91 -0.54 4.08
C PRO A 34 15.33 -0.68 2.61
N PHE A 35 16.64 -0.54 2.38
CA PHE A 35 17.32 -1.17 1.25
C PHE A 35 17.48 -2.66 1.57
N HIS A 36 16.99 -3.54 0.70
CA HIS A 36 17.03 -4.97 0.96
C HIS A 36 18.30 -5.61 0.38
N PHE A 37 18.76 -5.11 -0.77
CA PHE A 37 19.92 -5.63 -1.48
C PHE A 37 20.84 -4.51 -1.95
N GLU A 38 22.13 -4.79 -2.11
CA GLU A 38 23.13 -3.83 -2.60
C GLU A 38 22.84 -3.31 -4.02
N VAL A 39 22.16 -4.13 -4.83
CA VAL A 39 21.78 -3.80 -6.21
C VAL A 39 20.48 -2.99 -6.30
N ASP A 40 19.77 -2.80 -5.19
CA ASP A 40 18.55 -2.00 -5.19
C ASP A 40 18.87 -0.54 -5.46
N VAL A 41 18.17 0.06 -6.43
CA VAL A 41 18.36 1.47 -6.81
C VAL A 41 17.64 2.46 -5.88
N ALA A 42 16.82 1.96 -4.95
CA ALA A 42 16.05 2.72 -3.97
C ALA A 42 15.49 1.81 -2.86
N PRO A 43 15.04 2.35 -1.70
CA PRO A 43 14.33 1.59 -0.68
C PRO A 43 12.99 1.04 -1.18
N TYR A 44 12.55 -0.08 -0.59
CA TYR A 44 11.27 -0.71 -0.92
C TYR A 44 10.42 -1.03 0.30
N ILE A 45 9.12 -0.76 0.21
CA ILE A 45 8.11 -1.42 1.04
C ILE A 45 7.76 -2.72 0.33
N THR A 46 8.12 -3.87 0.91
CA THR A 46 7.99 -5.17 0.25
C THR A 46 6.67 -5.88 0.52
N ALA A 47 6.02 -5.60 1.65
CA ALA A 47 4.71 -6.12 2.03
C ALA A 47 3.61 -5.05 1.93
N GLY A 48 3.66 -4.20 0.91
CA GLY A 48 2.68 -3.14 0.70
C GLY A 48 1.33 -3.72 0.27
N GLN A 49 0.31 -3.63 1.12
CA GLN A 49 -1.06 -4.00 0.76
C GLN A 49 -1.75 -2.80 0.10
N ILE A 50 -2.09 -2.93 -1.18
CA ILE A 50 -2.87 -1.93 -1.92
C ILE A 50 -4.29 -2.44 -2.02
N SER A 51 -5.25 -1.58 -1.64
CA SER A 51 -6.66 -1.77 -1.94
C SER A 51 -7.10 -0.74 -2.98
N ALA A 52 -7.79 -1.19 -4.02
CA ALA A 52 -8.36 -0.34 -5.05
C ALA A 52 -9.81 -0.73 -5.28
N ARG A 53 -10.68 0.25 -5.46
CA ARG A 53 -12.10 0.07 -5.77
C ARG A 53 -12.35 0.43 -7.22
N ASP A 54 -13.00 -0.46 -7.96
CA ASP A 54 -13.50 -0.14 -9.29
C ASP A 54 -14.61 0.93 -9.18
N PRO A 55 -14.46 2.11 -9.82
CA PRO A 55 -15.45 3.17 -9.73
C PRO A 55 -16.78 2.83 -10.42
N GLU A 56 -16.81 1.88 -11.37
CA GLU A 56 -18.03 1.51 -12.09
C GLU A 56 -18.81 0.41 -11.37
N THR A 57 -18.13 -0.65 -10.93
CA THR A 57 -18.78 -1.82 -10.30
C THR A 57 -18.80 -1.76 -8.77
N GLY A 58 -17.96 -0.91 -8.16
CA GLY A 58 -17.79 -0.83 -6.71
C GLY A 58 -17.04 -2.01 -6.10
N ILE A 59 -16.50 -2.93 -6.93
CA ILE A 59 -15.77 -4.10 -6.46
C ILE A 59 -14.39 -3.68 -5.93
N ASP A 60 -14.06 -4.12 -4.72
CA ASP A 60 -12.72 -3.95 -4.15
C ASP A 60 -11.77 -5.06 -4.60
N THR A 61 -10.54 -4.67 -4.90
CA THR A 61 -9.41 -5.58 -5.06
C THR A 61 -8.32 -5.18 -4.08
N THR A 62 -7.80 -6.17 -3.36
CA THR A 62 -6.66 -6.00 -2.45
C THR A 62 -5.55 -6.95 -2.82
N GLY A 63 -4.31 -6.46 -2.89
CA GLY A 63 -3.16 -7.26 -3.24
C GLY A 63 -1.85 -6.75 -2.67
N PHE A 64 -0.89 -7.67 -2.51
CA PHE A 64 0.47 -7.34 -2.10
C PHE A 64 1.31 -6.88 -3.27
N HIS A 65 1.99 -5.75 -3.08
CA HIS A 65 2.84 -5.12 -4.07
C HIS A 65 4.13 -4.61 -3.43
N ARG A 66 5.19 -4.56 -4.24
CA ARG A 66 6.43 -3.86 -3.88
C ARG A 66 6.29 -2.40 -4.27
N LEU A 67 6.55 -1.51 -3.32
CA LEU A 67 6.49 -0.06 -3.52
C LEU A 67 7.90 0.52 -3.39
N MET A 68 8.43 1.03 -4.49
CA MET A 68 9.72 1.71 -4.53
C MET A 68 9.56 3.15 -4.03
N LEU A 69 10.38 3.59 -3.08
CA LEU A 69 10.44 5.02 -2.73
C LEU A 69 11.03 5.83 -3.89
N LYS A 70 10.27 6.79 -4.42
CA LYS A 70 10.72 7.65 -5.52
C LYS A 70 10.98 9.09 -5.09
N ASP A 71 10.23 9.59 -4.11
CA ASP A 71 10.33 10.95 -3.58
C ASP A 71 9.62 11.02 -2.21
N LYS A 72 9.67 12.17 -1.52
CA LYS A 72 9.02 12.41 -0.22
C LYS A 72 7.53 12.07 -0.19
N ASN A 73 6.84 12.11 -1.32
CA ASN A 73 5.41 11.79 -1.42
C ASN A 73 5.08 10.92 -2.64
N ARG A 74 6.07 10.16 -3.16
CA ARG A 74 5.90 9.38 -4.38
C ARG A 74 6.44 7.97 -4.24
N LEU A 75 5.60 7.01 -4.62
CA LEU A 75 5.95 5.59 -4.70
C LEU A 75 5.82 5.10 -6.15
N GLY A 76 6.70 4.18 -6.53
CA GLY A 76 6.61 3.44 -7.78
C GLY A 76 6.05 2.04 -7.53
N VAL A 77 5.05 1.63 -8.30
CA VAL A 77 4.48 0.28 -8.29
C VAL A 77 4.49 -0.29 -9.70
N SER A 78 4.88 -1.55 -9.85
CA SER A 78 4.76 -2.27 -11.12
C SER A 78 3.46 -3.06 -11.11
N LEU A 79 2.58 -2.78 -12.07
CA LEU A 79 1.33 -3.49 -12.25
C LEU A 79 1.41 -4.29 -13.54
N HIS A 80 1.34 -5.61 -13.42
CA HIS A 80 1.36 -6.51 -14.57
C HIS A 80 -0.03 -7.07 -14.79
N SER A 81 -0.62 -6.76 -15.95
CA SER A 81 -1.80 -7.47 -16.42
C SER A 81 -1.40 -8.91 -16.75
N ARG A 82 -2.09 -9.88 -16.17
CA ARG A 82 -2.08 -11.24 -16.70
C ARG A 82 -3.07 -11.27 -17.85
N ARG A 83 -2.56 -11.26 -19.09
CA ARG A 83 -3.29 -11.80 -20.24
C ARG A 83 -2.88 -13.25 -20.40
#